data_AF-R9KXG6-F1
#
_entry.id   AF-R9KXG6-F1
#
_cell.length_a   1.000
_cell.length_b   1.000
_cell.length_c   1.000
_cell.angle_alpha   90.00
_cell.angle_beta   90.00
_cell.angle_gamma   90.00
#
_symmetry.space_group_name_H-M   'P 1'
#
loop_
_entity.id
_entity.type
_entity.pdbx_description
1 polymer ?
#
loop_
_entity_poly.entity_id
_entity_poly.type
_entity_poly.pdbx_seq_one_letter_code
_entity_poly.pdbx_strand_id
1 'polypeptide(L)'
;MCYLIAKKFNDMGCIALQTVHGRHLADFKRTLIAEIGTEEVQLVTISRPSAYGEYEPYRFVDTEQEFEQEVKKLSLSEVNQ
;
A
#
# COMPACT_ATOMS: atom_id res chain seq x y z
N MET A 1 -16.06 4.43 3.51
CA MET A 1 -14.66 4.46 3.97
C MET A 1 -14.03 3.14 3.59
N CYS A 2 -12.82 3.17 3.06
CA CYS A 2 -12.01 1.99 2.73
C CYS A 2 -10.56 2.27 3.09
N TYR A 3 -9.71 1.28 2.85
CA TYR A 3 -8.28 1.37 3.10
C TYR A 3 -7.55 0.92 1.84
N LEU A 4 -6.57 1.71 1.41
CA LEU A 4 -5.58 1.27 0.44
C LEU A 4 -4.43 0.64 1.22
N ILE A 5 -4.14 -0.62 0.90
CA ILE A 5 -3.11 -1.42 1.54
C ILE A 5 -1.97 -1.61 0.55
N ALA A 6 -0.75 -1.42 1.02
CA ALA A 6 0.46 -1.84 0.32
C ALA A 6 1.16 -2.95 1.09
N LYS A 7 1.36 -4.10 0.43
CA LYS A 7 1.98 -5.29 1.00
C LYS A 7 3.15 -5.73 0.13
N LYS A 8 4.38 -5.69 0.66
CA LYS A 8 5.53 -6.31 -0.01
C LYS A 8 5.40 -7.83 0.05
N PHE A 9 5.60 -8.54 -1.05
CA PHE A 9 5.59 -10.00 -1.06
C PHE A 9 6.71 -10.55 -0.17
N ASN A 10 6.45 -11.69 0.47
CA ASN A 10 7.37 -12.38 1.39
C ASN A 10 7.79 -11.59 2.66
N ASP A 11 7.39 -10.33 2.82
CA ASP A 11 7.63 -9.57 4.04
C ASP A 11 6.46 -9.68 5.04
N MET A 12 6.64 -9.30 6.30
CA MET A 12 5.56 -9.23 7.28
C MET A 12 4.94 -7.83 7.34
N GLY A 13 3.63 -7.77 7.57
CA GLY A 13 2.90 -6.50 7.74
C GLY A 13 2.64 -5.73 6.45
N CYS A 14 1.94 -4.62 6.61
CA CYS A 14 1.56 -3.75 5.49
C CYS A 14 1.53 -2.27 5.91
N ILE A 15 1.48 -1.39 4.90
CA ILE A 15 1.14 0.02 5.08
C ILE A 15 -0.33 0.20 4.70
N ALA A 16 -1.08 0.94 5.52
CA ALA A 16 -2.50 1.17 5.31
C ALA A 16 -2.84 2.65 5.34
N LEU A 17 -3.49 3.14 4.28
CA LEU A 17 -4.05 4.48 4.19
C LEU A 17 -5.57 4.41 4.25
N GLN A 18 -6.19 5.10 5.20
CA GLN A 18 -7.64 5.28 5.23
C GLN A 18 -8.06 6.28 4.14
N THR A 19 -9.07 5.93 3.35
CA THR A 19 -9.50 6.73 2.19
C THR A 19 -10.97 6.44 1.81
N VAL A 20 -11.46 7.04 0.73
CA VAL A 20 -12.79 6.82 0.19
C VAL A 20 -12.73 6.28 -1.22
N HIS A 21 -13.71 5.45 -1.60
CA HIS A 21 -13.85 4.99 -2.97
C HIS A 21 -14.12 6.18 -3.90
N GLY A 22 -13.63 6.08 -5.14
CA GLY A 22 -13.90 7.06 -6.17
C GLY A 22 -12.80 7.09 -7.23
N ARG A 23 -12.97 8.00 -8.19
CA ARG A 23 -12.00 8.22 -9.27
C ARG A 23 -10.62 8.59 -8.74
N HIS A 24 -10.57 9.47 -7.73
CA HIS A 24 -9.33 9.89 -7.08
C HIS A 24 -8.48 8.70 -6.60
N LEU A 25 -9.07 7.77 -5.84
CA LEU A 25 -8.37 6.59 -5.37
C LEU A 25 -7.92 5.66 -6.51
N ALA A 26 -8.73 5.51 -7.55
CA ALA A 26 -8.38 4.68 -8.70
C ALA A 26 -7.18 5.28 -9.47
N ASP A 27 -7.18 6.60 -9.66
CA ASP A 27 -6.10 7.32 -10.32
C ASP A 27 -4.82 7.30 -9.48
N PHE A 28 -4.91 7.56 -8.17
CA PHE A 28 -3.79 7.47 -7.23
C PHE A 28 -3.14 6.08 -7.26
N LYS A 29 -3.95 5.01 -7.14
CA LYS A 29 -3.45 3.63 -7.21
C LYS A 29 -2.79 3.34 -8.56
N ARG A 30 -3.35 3.82 -9.67
CA ARG A 30 -2.80 3.61 -11.01
C ARG A 30 -1.44 4.30 -11.18
N THR A 31 -1.32 5.55 -10.74
CA THR A 31 -0.06 6.29 -10.76
C THR A 31 1.00 5.57 -9.94
N LEU A 32 0.66 5.14 -8.72
CA LEU A 32 1.60 4.46 -7.85
C LEU A 32 2.09 3.12 -8.44
N ILE A 33 1.19 2.33 -9.02
CA ILE A 33 1.55 1.09 -9.75
C ILE A 33 2.48 1.38 -10.93
N ALA A 34 2.23 2.46 -11.68
CA ALA A 34 3.07 2.82 -12.82
C ALA A 34 4.51 3.19 -12.39
N GLU A 35 4.67 3.68 -11.17
CA GLU A 35 5.98 4.06 -10.62
C GLU A 35 6.73 2.90 -9.96
N ILE A 36 6.05 2.03 -9.21
CA ILE A 36 6.69 0.96 -8.43
C ILE A 36 6.62 -0.42 -9.09
N GLY A 37 5.81 -0.58 -10.13
CA GLY A 37 5.47 -1.88 -10.70
C GLY A 37 4.51 -2.70 -9.83
N THR A 38 4.39 -4.00 -10.12
CA THR A 38 3.51 -4.92 -9.37
C THR A 38 4.22 -6.21 -8.94
N GLU A 39 5.53 -6.30 -9.14
CA GLU A 39 6.30 -7.53 -8.93
C GLU A 39 6.60 -7.77 -7.45
N GLU A 40 6.88 -6.70 -6.71
CA GLU A 40 7.29 -6.78 -5.31
C GLU A 40 6.21 -6.33 -4.32
N VAL A 41 5.37 -5.37 -4.72
CA VAL A 41 4.38 -4.75 -3.82
C VAL A 41 2.99 -4.90 -4.40
N GLN A 42 2.10 -5.48 -3.61
CA GLN A 42 0.67 -5.59 -3.91
C GLN A 42 -0.07 -4.36 -3.36
N LEU A 43 -0.86 -3.69 -4.22
CA LEU A 43 -1.81 -2.66 -3.80
C LEU A 43 -3.25 -3.19 -3.80
N VAL A 44 -3.90 -3.20 -2.65
CA VAL A 44 -5.25 -3.75 -2.45
C VAL A 44 -6.14 -2.75 -1.76
N THR A 45 -7.42 -2.70 -2.13
CA THR A 45 -8.43 -1.90 -1.42
C THR A 45 -9.31 -2.82 -0.60
N ILE A 46 -9.39 -2.59 0.71
CA ILE A 46 -10.24 -3.35 1.64
C ILE A 46 -11.16 -2.41 2.41
N SER A 47 -12.28 -2.92 2.93
CA SER A 47 -13.24 -2.13 3.70
C SER A 47 -13.08 -2.26 5.21
N ARG A 48 -12.51 -3.36 5.70
CA ARG A 48 -12.40 -3.69 7.13
C ARG A 48 -11.06 -4.38 7.44
N PRO A 49 -10.00 -3.65 7.85
CA PRO A 49 -8.68 -4.22 8.17
C PRO A 49 -8.72 -5.42 9.13
N SER A 50 -9.56 -5.35 10.17
CA SER A 50 -9.71 -6.43 11.15
C SER A 50 -10.26 -7.76 10.60
N ALA A 51 -10.76 -7.77 9.36
CA ALA A 51 -11.22 -8.99 8.69
C ALA A 51 -10.14 -9.68 7.84
N TYR A 52 -8.97 -9.06 7.66
CA TYR A 52 -7.90 -9.53 6.78
C TYR A 52 -6.58 -9.63 7.55
N GLY A 53 -6.38 -10.76 8.24
CA GLY A 53 -5.19 -11.01 9.05
C GLY A 53 -3.91 -11.21 8.23
N GLU A 54 -4.03 -11.54 6.94
CA GLU A 54 -2.90 -11.78 6.03
C GLU A 54 -2.03 -10.53 5.78
N TYR A 55 -2.54 -9.34 6.13
CA TYR A 55 -1.83 -8.08 6.03
C TYR A 55 -1.28 -7.58 7.37
N GLU A 56 -1.44 -8.31 8.47
CA GLU A 56 -0.92 -7.90 9.77
C GLU A 56 0.62 -8.05 9.89
N PRO A 57 1.29 -7.20 10.70
CA PRO A 57 0.75 -6.02 11.39
C PRO A 57 0.45 -4.84 10.43
N TYR A 58 -0.63 -4.11 10.70
CA TYR A 58 -0.98 -2.90 9.97
C TYR A 58 -0.21 -1.68 10.49
N ARG A 59 0.53 -1.00 9.61
CA ARG A 59 1.08 0.33 9.87
C ARG A 59 0.22 1.39 9.19
N PHE A 60 -0.63 2.06 9.97
CA PHE A 60 -1.48 3.14 9.44
C PHE A 60 -0.67 4.41 9.22
N VAL A 61 -0.98 5.10 8.13
CA VAL A 61 -0.44 6.42 7.78
C VAL A 61 -1.60 7.38 7.54
N ASP A 62 -1.36 8.67 7.77
CA ASP A 62 -2.43 9.67 7.78
C ASP A 62 -2.61 10.35 6.42
N THR A 63 -1.61 10.33 5.55
CA THR A 63 -1.59 11.09 4.30
C THR A 63 -1.21 10.26 3.08
N GLU A 64 -1.72 10.64 1.90
CA GLU A 64 -1.31 10.04 0.62
C GLU A 64 0.18 10.22 0.35
N GLN A 65 0.75 11.37 0.74
CA GLN A 65 2.19 11.62 0.59
C GLN A 65 3.02 10.66 1.42
N GLU A 66 2.67 10.44 2.68
CA GLU A 66 3.37 9.48 3.55
C GLU A 66 3.21 8.06 3.00
N PHE A 67 2.00 7.68 2.58
CA PHE A 67 1.74 6.38 1.97
C PHE A 67 2.63 6.15 0.75
N GLU A 68 2.66 7.10 -0.19
CA GLU A 68 3.48 7.01 -1.40
C GLU A 68 4.97 6.87 -1.09
N GLN A 69 5.50 7.70 -0.19
CA GLN A 69 6.92 7.66 0.19
C GLN A 69 7.30 6.31 0.77
N GLU A 70 6.46 5.75 1.63
CA GLU A 70 6.72 4.50 2.31
C GLU A 70 6.58 3.30 1.37
N VAL A 71 5.62 3.33 0.45
CA VAL A 71 5.48 2.32 -0.60
C VAL A 71 6.67 2.30 -1.55
N LYS A 72 7.19 3.48 -1.94
CA LYS A 72 8.42 3.58 -2.75
C LYS A 72 9.63 2.99 -2.03
N LYS A 73 9.75 3.18 -0.70
CA LYS A 73 10.82 2.55 0.08
C LYS A 73 10.71 1.03 0.08
N LEU A 74 9.49 0.48 0.13
CA LEU A 74 9.27 -0.97 0.05
C LEU A 74 9.72 -1.56 -1.29
N SER A 75 9.48 -0.86 -2.41
CA SER A 75 9.84 -1.33 -3.76
C SER A 75 11.29 -1.05 -4.19
N LEU A 76 12.06 -0.33 -3.38
CA LEU A 76 13.47 0.02 -3.68
C LEU A 76 14.46 -0.82 -2.88
N SER A 77 13.97 -1.79 -2.09
CA SER A 77 14.81 -2.59 -1.18
C SER A 77 15.23 -3.91 -1.81
N GLU A 78 16.04 -3.84 -2.89
CA GLU A 78 17.05 -4.83 -3.31
C GLU A 78 18.15 -4.18 -4.20
N VAL A 79 18.79 -3.10 -3.75
CA VAL A 79 20.18 -2.81 -4.14
C VAL A 79 20.88 -2.21 -2.93
N ASN A 80 21.52 -3.04 -2.10
CA ASN A 80 22.75 -2.68 -1.39
C ASN A 80 23.34 -3.90 -0.64
N GLN A 81 24.51 -4.30 -1.15
CA GLN A 81 25.53 -5.27 -0.69
C GLN A 81 25.37 -6.73 -1.12
#